data_AF-A0A838IDJ3-F1
#
_entry.id   AF-A0A838IDJ3-F1
#
_cell.length_a   1.000
_cell.length_b   1.000
_cell.length_c   1.000
_cell.angle_alpha   90.00
_cell.angle_beta   90.00
_cell.angle_gamma   90.00
#
_symmetry.space_group_name_H-M   'P 1'
#
loop_
_entity.id
_entity.type
_entity.pdbx_description
1 polymer ?
#
loop_
_entity_poly.entity_id
_entity_poly.type
_entity_poly.pdbx_seq_one_letter_code
_entity_poly.pdbx_strand_id
1 'polypeptide(L)'
;MALILFLAVVVGAVLSEFEKVTENFTELALATLTLNVAAMSISFTVSRLARLDNRQATAVAMELGIHNATLAIAIGASVDDSLIVPAAVYSAFMFVTAGTFARLVHRRNAAAVATAPA
;
A
#
# COMPACT_ATOMS: atom_id res chain seq x y z
N MET A 1 14.67 -5.30 12.14
CA MET A 1 15.71 -4.57 11.40
C MET A 1 15.17 -3.99 10.09
N ALA A 2 14.73 -4.83 9.13
CA ALA A 2 14.25 -4.37 7.81
C ALA A 2 13.11 -3.34 7.87
N LEU A 3 12.12 -3.53 8.75
CA LEU A 3 11.02 -2.57 8.93
C LEU A 3 11.51 -1.19 9.40
N ILE A 4 12.47 -1.16 10.34
CA ILE A 4 13.00 0.09 10.90
C ILE A 4 13.82 0.81 9.83
N LEU A 5 14.63 0.08 9.06
CA LEU A 5 15.38 0.63 7.93
C LEU A 5 14.44 1.15 6.84
N PHE A 6 13.39 0.40 6.52
CA PHE A 6 12.38 0.81 5.55
C PHE A 6 11.70 2.11 6.00
N LEU A 7 11.23 2.18 7.25
CA LEU A 7 10.63 3.40 7.80
C LEU A 7 11.63 4.57 7.83
N ALA A 8 12.90 4.33 8.16
CA ALA A 8 13.93 5.36 8.14
C ALA A 8 14.20 5.90 6.72
N VAL A 9 14.23 5.03 5.71
CA VAL A 9 14.36 5.42 4.31
C VAL A 9 13.15 6.20 3.82
N VAL A 10 11.93 5.77 4.17
CA VAL A 10 10.69 6.49 3.84
C VAL A 10 10.69 7.88 4.47
N VAL A 11 10.99 7.98 5.76
CA VAL A 11 11.04 9.26 6.48
C VAL A 11 12.15 10.15 5.92
N GLY A 12 13.34 9.61 5.65
CA GLY A 12 14.44 10.35 5.03
C GLY A 12 14.10 10.89 3.65
N ALA A 13 13.43 10.09 2.82
CA ALA A 13 12.98 10.51 1.49
C ALA A 13 11.93 11.62 1.56
N VAL A 14 10.97 11.52 2.49
CA VAL A 14 9.94 12.56 2.70
C VAL A 14 10.55 13.87 3.21
N LEU A 15 11.51 13.81 4.12
CA LEU A 15 12.18 15.01 4.65
C LEU A 15 13.09 15.68 3.62
N SER A 16 13.76 14.90 2.75
CA SER A 16 14.73 15.43 1.78
C SER A 16 14.09 16.19 0.60
N GLU A 17 12.80 15.97 0.33
CA GLU A 17 12.07 16.59 -0.78
C GLU A 17 10.93 17.52 -0.31
N PHE A 18 10.84 17.76 1.01
CA PHE A 18 9.73 18.49 1.64
C PHE A 18 9.51 19.89 1.05
N GLU A 19 10.57 20.62 0.69
CA GLU A 19 10.45 21.98 0.12
C GLU A 19 9.92 22.01 -1.32
N LYS A 20 10.12 20.97 -2.14
CA LYS A 20 9.59 20.90 -3.52
C LYS A 20 8.17 20.34 -3.59
N VAL A 21 7.71 19.74 -2.50
CA VAL A 21 6.52 18.90 -2.42
C VAL A 21 5.36 19.63 -1.70
N THR A 22 5.64 20.74 -1.01
CA THR A 22 4.79 21.37 0.01
C THR A 22 3.48 22.03 -0.47
N GLU A 23 3.33 22.42 -1.73
CA GLU A 23 2.05 23.02 -2.15
C GLU A 23 0.93 21.99 -2.38
N ASN A 24 1.23 20.70 -2.59
CA ASN A 24 0.21 19.68 -2.88
C ASN A 24 0.44 18.31 -2.21
N PHE A 25 1.50 18.15 -1.41
CA PHE A 25 1.84 16.85 -0.79
C PHE A 25 0.69 16.24 -0.01
N THR A 26 0.05 17.03 0.85
CA THR A 26 -1.00 16.54 1.74
C THR A 26 -2.18 16.00 0.93
N GLU A 27 -2.55 16.70 -0.15
CA GLU A 27 -3.61 16.26 -1.06
C GLU A 27 -3.21 14.98 -1.81
N LEU A 28 -1.99 14.95 -2.37
CA LEU A 28 -1.47 13.77 -3.07
C LEU A 28 -1.33 12.55 -2.14
N ALA A 29 -0.83 12.74 -0.94
CA ALA A 29 -0.69 11.69 0.07
C ALA A 29 -2.05 11.15 0.49
N LEU A 30 -3.02 12.03 0.77
CA LEU A 30 -4.38 11.60 1.10
C LEU A 30 -5.06 10.88 -0.08
N ALA A 31 -4.91 11.38 -1.30
CA ALA A 31 -5.50 10.78 -2.49
C ALA A 31 -4.91 9.38 -2.76
N THR A 32 -3.58 9.27 -2.78
CA THR A 32 -2.87 8.01 -3.01
C THR A 32 -3.10 6.99 -1.90
N LEU A 33 -3.13 7.42 -0.64
CA LEU A 33 -3.44 6.57 0.50
C LEU A 33 -4.87 6.05 0.44
N THR A 34 -5.83 6.92 0.13
CA THR A 34 -7.24 6.55 -0.02
C THR A 34 -7.42 5.56 -1.16
N LEU A 35 -6.79 5.82 -2.31
CA LEU A 35 -6.79 4.91 -3.46
C LEU A 35 -6.24 3.54 -3.07
N ASN A 36 -5.09 3.49 -2.41
CA ASN A 36 -4.45 2.24 -2.00
C ASN A 36 -5.32 1.41 -1.05
N VAL A 37 -5.81 2.04 0.02
CA VAL A 37 -6.66 1.37 1.02
C VAL A 37 -7.98 0.91 0.39
N ALA A 38 -8.58 1.72 -0.48
CA ALA A 38 -9.78 1.35 -1.20
C ALA A 38 -9.52 0.14 -2.12
N ALA A 39 -8.44 0.16 -2.90
CA ALA A 39 -8.08 -0.95 -3.79
C ALA A 39 -7.87 -2.26 -3.03
N MET A 40 -7.12 -2.23 -1.93
CA MET A 40 -6.92 -3.42 -1.08
C MET A 40 -8.23 -3.91 -0.45
N SER A 41 -9.07 -3.00 0.04
CA SER A 41 -10.34 -3.35 0.69
C SER A 41 -11.34 -3.94 -0.31
N ILE A 42 -11.45 -3.33 -1.49
CA ILE A 42 -12.34 -3.78 -2.56
C ILE A 42 -11.87 -5.15 -3.07
N SER A 43 -10.60 -5.29 -3.43
CA SER A 43 -10.06 -6.55 -3.95
C SER A 43 -10.22 -7.69 -2.94
N PHE A 44 -9.93 -7.46 -1.67
CA PHE A 44 -10.15 -8.44 -0.61
C PHE A 44 -11.63 -8.85 -0.48
N THR A 45 -12.53 -7.87 -0.51
CA THR A 45 -13.97 -8.11 -0.39
C THR A 45 -14.50 -8.88 -1.60
N VAL A 46 -14.07 -8.50 -2.80
CA VAL A 46 -14.43 -9.18 -4.05
C VAL A 46 -13.91 -10.63 -4.04
N SER A 47 -12.66 -10.87 -3.61
CA SER A 47 -12.15 -12.24 -3.46
C SER A 47 -12.96 -13.07 -2.47
N ARG A 48 -13.40 -12.47 -1.35
CA ARG A 48 -14.27 -13.13 -0.38
C ARG A 48 -15.66 -13.44 -0.94
N LEU A 49 -16.25 -12.54 -1.72
CA LEU A 49 -17.52 -12.75 -2.41
C LEU A 49 -17.41 -13.86 -3.47
N ALA A 50 -16.26 -13.94 -4.13
CA ALA A 50 -15.90 -15.03 -5.04
C ALA A 50 -15.54 -16.36 -4.34
N ARG A 51 -15.69 -16.43 -3.01
CA ARG A 51 -15.46 -17.63 -2.17
C ARG A 51 -14.02 -18.16 -2.20
N LEU A 52 -13.03 -17.31 -2.44
CA LEU A 52 -11.62 -17.68 -2.27
C LEU A 52 -11.32 -17.92 -0.78
N ASP A 53 -10.34 -18.78 -0.52
CA ASP A 53 -9.86 -18.99 0.83
C ASP A 53 -9.20 -17.71 1.39
N ASN A 54 -9.08 -17.63 2.72
CA ASN A 54 -8.56 -16.41 3.34
C ASN A 54 -7.13 -16.08 2.91
N ARG A 55 -6.32 -17.10 2.57
CA ARG A 55 -4.94 -16.89 2.12
C ARG A 55 -4.89 -16.31 0.71
N GLN A 56 -5.66 -16.86 -0.23
CA GLN A 56 -5.78 -16.32 -1.60
C GLN A 56 -6.39 -14.91 -1.60
N ALA A 57 -7.45 -14.67 -0.82
CA ALA A 57 -8.02 -13.32 -0.73
C ALA A 57 -7.02 -12.28 -0.20
N THR A 58 -6.18 -12.68 0.77
CA THR A 58 -5.09 -11.82 1.27
C THR A 58 -4.04 -11.59 0.19
N ALA A 59 -3.64 -12.65 -0.54
CA ALA A 59 -2.67 -12.54 -1.61
C ALA A 59 -3.15 -11.60 -2.73
N VAL A 60 -4.40 -11.73 -3.17
CA VAL A 60 -5.00 -10.85 -4.19
C VAL A 60 -5.00 -9.39 -3.73
N ALA A 61 -5.37 -9.13 -2.47
CA ALA A 61 -5.36 -7.79 -1.91
C ALA A 61 -3.95 -7.19 -1.85
N MET A 62 -2.93 -8.00 -1.56
CA MET A 62 -1.53 -7.56 -1.54
C MET A 62 -1.00 -7.30 -2.95
N GLU A 63 -1.36 -8.13 -3.93
CA GLU A 63 -0.99 -7.96 -5.34
C GLU A 63 -1.57 -6.67 -5.94
N LEU A 64 -2.82 -6.34 -5.59
CA LEU A 64 -3.45 -5.10 -6.03
C LEU A 64 -3.04 -3.88 -5.20
N GLY A 65 -2.61 -4.07 -3.96
CA GLY A 65 -2.18 -2.99 -3.06
C GLY A 65 -0.72 -2.59 -3.22
N ILE A 66 0.16 -3.50 -3.62
CA ILE A 66 1.59 -3.23 -3.78
C ILE A 66 1.91 -3.21 -5.27
N HIS A 67 2.37 -2.07 -5.77
CA HIS A 67 2.76 -1.91 -7.16
C HIS A 67 4.28 -1.82 -7.30
N ASN A 68 4.76 -1.92 -8.55
CA ASN A 68 6.17 -1.75 -8.86
C ASN A 68 6.51 -0.25 -8.90
N ALA A 69 7.15 0.24 -7.84
CA ALA A 69 7.54 1.64 -7.69
C ALA A 69 8.45 2.12 -8.83
N THR A 70 9.46 1.33 -9.20
CA THR A 70 10.42 1.67 -10.25
C THR A 70 9.73 1.85 -11.59
N LEU A 71 8.84 0.92 -11.95
CA LEU A 71 8.10 0.99 -13.21
C LEU A 71 7.14 2.18 -13.22
N ALA A 72 6.41 2.42 -12.12
CA ALA A 72 5.48 3.54 -12.02
C ALA A 72 6.17 4.89 -12.19
N ILE A 73 7.32 5.08 -11.53
CA ILE A 73 8.13 6.31 -11.64
C ILE A 73 8.72 6.46 -13.04
N ALA A 74 9.28 5.39 -13.62
CA ALA A 74 9.87 5.43 -14.95
C ALA A 74 8.85 5.79 -16.03
N ILE A 75 7.66 5.18 -15.96
CA ILE A 75 6.57 5.51 -16.89
C ILE A 75 6.05 6.92 -16.64
N GLY A 76 5.89 7.35 -15.40
CA GLY A 76 5.51 8.73 -15.05
C GLY A 76 6.46 9.74 -15.69
N ALA A 77 7.77 9.59 -15.49
CA ALA A 77 8.81 10.44 -16.08
C ALA A 77 8.82 10.42 -17.63
N SER A 78 8.43 9.30 -18.25
CA SER A 78 8.35 9.22 -19.71
C SER A 78 7.17 9.98 -20.32
N VAL A 79 6.14 10.26 -19.52
CA VAL A 79 4.91 10.94 -19.96
C VAL A 79 4.94 12.41 -19.57
N ASP A 80 5.11 12.69 -18.26
CA ASP A 80 5.15 14.04 -17.71
C ASP A 80 5.81 14.03 -16.31
N ASP A 81 6.75 14.94 -16.07
CA ASP A 81 7.48 15.03 -14.79
C ASP A 81 6.56 15.24 -13.57
N SER A 82 5.38 15.85 -13.76
CA SER A 82 4.39 16.02 -12.69
C SER A 82 3.81 14.71 -12.15
N LEU A 83 3.91 13.61 -12.91
CA LEU A 83 3.42 12.28 -12.52
C LEU A 83 4.43 11.50 -11.66
N ILE A 84 5.68 11.96 -11.61
CA ILE A 84 6.74 11.32 -10.80
C ILE A 84 6.40 11.42 -9.31
N VAL A 85 5.96 12.60 -8.86
CA VAL A 85 5.70 12.85 -7.43
C VAL A 85 4.55 11.97 -6.92
N PRO A 86 3.35 11.92 -7.53
CA PRO A 86 2.29 11.00 -7.10
C PRO A 86 2.72 9.52 -7.09
N ALA A 87 3.50 9.09 -8.09
CA ALA A 87 4.00 7.71 -8.16
C ALA A 87 4.96 7.38 -7.00
N ALA A 88 5.86 8.31 -6.68
CA ALA A 88 6.78 8.18 -5.55
C ALA A 88 6.04 8.19 -4.20
N VAL A 89 5.07 9.10 -4.05
CA VAL A 89 4.24 9.22 -2.83
C VAL A 89 3.44 7.93 -2.59
N TYR A 90 2.73 7.44 -3.61
CA TYR A 90 2.02 6.15 -3.50
C TYR A 90 2.97 5.01 -3.08
N SER A 91 4.15 4.94 -3.73
CA SER A 91 5.15 3.90 -3.48
C SER A 91 5.72 3.95 -2.07
N ALA A 92 5.83 5.13 -1.46
CA ALA A 92 6.27 5.27 -0.08
C ALA A 92 5.22 4.74 0.91
N PHE A 93 3.94 5.06 0.67
CA PHE A 93 2.84 4.71 1.58
C PHE A 93 2.35 3.25 1.42
N MET A 94 2.42 2.66 0.24
CA MET A 94 1.86 1.33 -0.04
C MET A 94 2.41 0.22 0.86
N PHE A 95 3.66 0.32 1.31
CA PHE A 95 4.24 -0.66 2.23
C PHE A 95 3.70 -0.52 3.67
N VAL A 96 3.41 0.71 4.10
CA VAL A 96 2.84 0.99 5.43
C VAL A 96 1.41 0.47 5.48
N THR A 97 0.61 0.78 4.46
CA THR A 97 -0.77 0.29 4.33
C THR A 97 -0.80 -1.22 4.19
N ALA A 98 0.01 -1.80 3.30
CA ALA A 98 0.03 -3.24 3.09
C ALA A 98 0.50 -4.00 4.34
N GLY A 99 1.52 -3.50 5.06
CA GLY A 99 1.95 -4.06 6.34
C GLY A 99 0.86 -3.99 7.41
N THR A 100 0.14 -2.87 7.48
CA THR A 100 -0.99 -2.69 8.40
C THR A 100 -2.14 -3.64 8.07
N PHE A 101 -2.51 -3.72 6.78
CA PHE A 101 -3.55 -4.60 6.26
C PHE A 101 -3.22 -6.07 6.52
N ALA A 102 -2.01 -6.50 6.18
CA ALA A 102 -1.54 -7.87 6.41
C ALA A 102 -1.62 -8.24 7.90
N ARG A 103 -1.23 -7.33 8.80
CA ARG A 103 -1.35 -7.55 10.25
C ARG A 103 -2.81 -7.68 10.71
N LEU A 104 -3.71 -6.83 10.20
CA LEU A 104 -5.14 -6.89 10.55
C LEU A 104 -5.77 -8.20 10.09
N VAL A 105 -5.53 -8.60 8.84
CA VAL A 105 -6.08 -9.84 8.28
C VAL A 105 -5.47 -11.08 8.93
N HIS A 106 -4.17 -11.06 9.25
CA HIS A 106 -3.52 -12.15 10.00
C HIS A 106 -4.17 -12.36 11.36
N ARG A 107 -4.39 -11.30 12.15
CA ARG A 107 -5.07 -11.38 13.45
C ARG A 107 -6.49 -11.94 13.32
N ARG A 108 -7.24 -11.47 12.32
CA ARG A 108 -8.61 -11.93 12.05
C ARG A 108 -8.64 -13.43 11.68
N ASN A 109 -7.72 -13.87 10.84
CA ASN A 109 -7.63 -15.27 10.41
C ASN A 109 -7.19 -16.19 11.57
N ALA A 110 -6.24 -15.74 12.41
CA ALA A 110 -5.83 -16.49 13.59
C ALA A 110 -6.96 -16.67 14.61
N ALA A 111 -7.76 -15.62 14.84
CA ALA A 111 -8.95 -15.69 15.70
C ALA A 111 -10.00 -16.69 15.15
N ALA A 112 -10.24 -16.68 13.84
CA ALA A 112 -11.19 -17.60 13.21
C ALA A 112 -10.78 -19.08 13.34
N VAL A 113 -9.48 -19.38 13.28
CA VAL A 113 -8.95 -20.74 13.49
C VAL A 113 -9.12 -21.17 14.96
N ALA A 114 -8.88 -20.26 15.92
CA ALA A 114 -9.02 -20.57 17.34
C ALA A 114 -10.46 -20.90 17.76
N THR A 115 -11.46 -20.41 17.01
CA THR A 115 -12.90 -20.65 17.28
C THR A 115 -13.49 -21.83 16.51
N ALA A 116 -12.73 -22.54 15.67
CA ALA A 116 -13.23 -23.68 14.91
C ALA A 116 -13.35 -24.93 15.83
N PRO A 117 -14.49 -25.65 15.84
CA PRO A 117 -14.62 -26.89 16.60
C PRO A 117 -13.68 -27.96 16.03
N ALA A 118 -13.08 -28.77 16.93
CA ALA A 118 -12.12 -29.83 16.62
C ALA A 118 -12.74 -31.02 15.87
#